data_AF-A0A1U7VQV6-F1
#
_entry.id   AF-A0A1U7VQV6-F1
#
_cell.length_a   1.000
_cell.length_b   1.000
_cell.length_c   1.000
_cell.angle_alpha   90.00
_cell.angle_beta   90.00
_cell.angle_gamma   90.00
#
_symmetry.space_group_name_H-M   'P 1'
#
loop_
_entity.id
_entity.type
_entity.pdbx_description
1 polymer ?
#
loop_
_entity_poly.entity_id
_entity_poly.type
_entity_poly.pdbx_seq_one_letter_code
_entity_poly.pdbx_strand_id
1 'polypeptide(L)'
;MQKKYWNKLKPTHKITIMDILFSVLEFAASYNSYSNLRLRMRQIPAERPPFNLLRQELAGTSIYLDILQKTTDGINSIREESTETTVAQKGNSLMNNDAAPNDKFQQSGSIEEDKFQQIAEEKLVSFCGQVLREASDFQSCTAESANMDVHRVLELRSPIIVKVLRGMCFMNSQIFRSHLREFYPLITKLVCCDQMDVRGSLADLFNMQLNPLLA
;
A
#
# COMPACT_ATOMS: atom_id res chain seq x y z
N MET A 1 -15.08 -4.41 2.23
CA MET A 1 -16.05 -4.19 1.13
C MET A 1 -16.54 -5.53 0.61
N GLN A 2 -17.85 -5.71 0.40
CA GLN A 2 -18.36 -6.94 -0.23
C GLN A 2 -18.01 -6.95 -1.73
N LYS A 3 -17.24 -7.96 -2.17
CA LYS A 3 -16.71 -8.11 -3.54
C LYS A 3 -17.81 -7.98 -4.62
N LYS A 4 -19.02 -8.47 -4.34
CA LYS A 4 -20.20 -8.40 -5.22
C LYS A 4 -20.59 -6.98 -5.64
N TYR A 5 -20.45 -6.00 -4.75
CA TYR A 5 -20.83 -4.62 -5.05
C TYR A 5 -19.67 -3.82 -5.63
N TRP A 6 -18.44 -4.10 -5.19
CA TRP A 6 -17.23 -3.47 -5.72
C TRP A 6 -17.05 -3.69 -7.23
N ASN A 7 -17.28 -4.93 -7.69
CA ASN A 7 -17.12 -5.28 -9.11
C ASN A 7 -18.18 -4.63 -10.03
N LYS A 8 -19.28 -4.11 -9.46
CA LYS A 8 -20.33 -3.43 -10.23
C LYS A 8 -20.08 -1.94 -10.42
N LEU A 9 -19.09 -1.38 -9.74
CA LEU A 9 -18.76 0.04 -9.83
C LEU A 9 -17.91 0.31 -11.06
N LYS A 10 -18.18 1.44 -11.73
CA LYS A 10 -17.30 1.97 -12.77
C LYS A 10 -15.94 2.32 -12.18
N PRO A 11 -14.84 2.20 -12.96
CA PRO A 11 -13.50 2.58 -12.50
C PRO A 11 -13.44 3.99 -11.88
N THR A 12 -14.11 4.97 -12.48
CA THR A 12 -14.21 6.33 -11.96
C THR A 12 -14.80 6.40 -10.55
N HIS A 13 -15.88 5.67 -10.28
CA HIS A 13 -16.49 5.62 -8.95
C HIS A 13 -15.57 4.93 -7.92
N LYS A 14 -14.84 3.89 -8.32
CA LYS A 14 -13.87 3.22 -7.45
C LYS A 14 -12.74 4.18 -7.04
N ILE A 15 -12.25 4.98 -7.99
CA ILE A 15 -11.23 6.04 -7.75
C ILE A 15 -11.79 7.08 -6.78
N THR A 16 -13.00 7.60 -7.02
CA THR A 16 -13.61 8.59 -6.11
C THR A 16 -13.79 8.04 -4.69
N ILE A 17 -14.16 6.76 -4.53
CA ILE A 17 -14.24 6.12 -3.20
C ILE A 17 -12.85 6.04 -2.56
N MET A 18 -11.82 5.65 -3.32
CA MET A 18 -10.43 5.65 -2.83
C MET A 18 -10.01 7.05 -2.37
N ASP A 19 -10.33 8.10 -3.14
CA ASP A 19 -9.99 9.49 -2.81
C ASP A 19 -10.70 9.98 -1.55
N ILE A 20 -12.00 9.68 -1.40
CA ILE A 20 -12.76 10.02 -0.19
C ILE A 20 -12.19 9.30 1.03
N LEU A 21 -11.91 7.99 0.91
CA LEU A 21 -11.31 7.23 2.00
C LEU A 21 -9.92 7.76 2.37
N PHE A 22 -9.11 8.09 1.36
CA PHE A 22 -7.80 8.67 1.58
C PHE A 22 -7.90 10.04 2.26
N SER A 23 -8.83 10.91 1.85
CA SER A 23 -9.04 12.23 2.49
C SER A 23 -9.45 12.10 3.97
N VAL A 24 -10.34 11.17 4.30
CA VAL A 24 -10.73 10.89 5.70
C VAL A 24 -9.53 10.37 6.50
N LEU A 25 -8.72 9.50 5.89
CA LEU A 25 -7.52 8.96 6.51
C LEU A 25 -6.44 10.03 6.71
N GLU A 26 -6.21 10.88 5.72
CA GLU A 26 -5.27 12.00 5.76
C GLU A 26 -5.66 13.01 6.84
N PHE A 27 -6.95 13.30 6.99
CA PHE A 27 -7.44 14.13 8.10
C PHE A 27 -7.08 13.50 9.46
N ALA A 28 -7.34 12.21 9.64
CA ALA A 28 -7.01 11.51 10.89
C ALA A 28 -5.50 11.47 11.14
N ALA A 29 -4.70 11.21 10.10
CA ALA A 29 -3.24 11.19 10.16
C ALA A 29 -2.65 12.56 10.48
N SER A 30 -3.16 13.64 9.88
CA SER A 30 -2.75 15.02 10.18
C SER A 30 -3.06 15.39 11.64
N TYR A 31 -4.26 15.03 12.13
CA TYR A 31 -4.64 15.23 13.52
C TYR A 31 -3.77 14.41 14.51
N ASN A 32 -3.36 13.21 14.09
CA ASN A 32 -2.49 12.31 14.86
C ASN A 32 -1.01 12.42 14.47
N SER A 33 -0.62 13.47 13.77
CA SER A 33 0.77 13.73 13.44
C SER A 33 1.59 13.83 14.72
N TYR A 34 2.87 13.48 14.63
CA TYR A 34 3.74 13.37 15.79
C TYR A 34 3.75 14.63 16.66
N SER A 35 3.85 15.82 16.06
CA SER A 35 3.84 17.10 16.78
C SER A 35 2.54 17.31 17.55
N ASN A 36 1.39 17.07 16.90
CA ASN A 36 0.06 17.23 17.49
C ASN A 36 -0.21 16.19 18.58
N LEU A 37 0.18 14.93 18.33
CA LEU A 37 0.00 13.85 19.29
C LEU A 37 0.89 14.06 20.52
N ARG A 38 2.14 14.50 20.33
CA ARG A 38 3.06 14.86 21.42
C ARG A 38 2.53 15.99 22.28
N LEU A 39 2.01 17.06 21.67
CA LEU A 39 1.39 18.16 22.41
C LEU A 39 0.21 17.68 23.26
N ARG A 40 -0.64 16.82 22.69
CA ARG A 40 -1.78 16.23 23.40
C ARG A 40 -1.33 15.27 24.52
N MET A 41 -0.29 14.47 24.32
CA MET A 41 0.21 13.54 25.34
C MET A 41 0.75 14.25 26.58
N ARG A 42 1.29 15.47 26.43
CA ARG A 42 1.71 16.31 27.56
C ARG A 42 0.54 16.85 28.39
N GLN A 43 -0.61 17.04 27.75
CA GLN A 43 -1.78 17.67 28.36
C GLN A 43 -2.80 16.66 28.91
N ILE A 44 -2.78 15.43 28.39
CA ILE A 44 -3.73 14.37 28.78
C ILE A 44 -3.07 13.45 29.82
N PRO A 45 -3.67 13.28 31.02
CA PRO A 45 -3.18 12.35 32.04
C PRO A 45 -2.99 10.94 31.49
N ALA A 46 -1.96 10.22 31.96
CA ALA A 46 -1.61 8.90 31.44
C ALA A 46 -2.75 7.87 31.52
N GLU A 47 -3.62 8.01 32.51
CA GLU A 47 -4.76 7.14 32.81
C GLU A 47 -5.94 7.30 31.84
N ARG A 48 -6.00 8.39 31.07
CA ARG A 48 -7.10 8.65 30.15
C ARG A 48 -6.70 8.19 28.74
N PRO A 49 -7.32 7.14 28.19
CA PRO A 49 -6.98 6.65 26.85
C PRO A 49 -7.35 7.71 25.81
N PRO A 50 -6.45 8.17 24.93
CA PRO A 50 -6.81 9.02 23.81
C PRO A 50 -7.06 8.17 22.57
N PHE A 51 -7.91 8.46 21.60
CA PHE A 51 -9.14 9.26 21.38
C PHE A 51 -9.60 8.74 19.99
N ASN A 52 -10.90 8.53 19.75
CA ASN A 52 -11.49 7.79 18.60
C ASN A 52 -10.77 7.88 17.24
N LEU A 53 -10.14 9.02 16.93
CA LEU A 53 -9.39 9.24 15.70
C LEU A 53 -8.17 8.33 15.51
N LEU A 54 -7.44 7.90 16.55
CA LEU A 54 -6.34 6.92 16.36
C LEU A 54 -6.88 5.56 15.93
N ARG A 55 -8.01 5.13 16.52
CA ARG A 55 -8.71 3.91 16.10
C ARG A 55 -9.27 4.04 14.69
N GLN A 56 -9.81 5.21 14.34
CA GLN A 56 -10.31 5.50 13.00
C GLN A 56 -9.18 5.52 11.97
N GLU A 57 -8.03 6.09 12.30
CA GLU A 57 -6.86 6.09 11.41
C GLU A 57 -6.36 4.66 11.17
N LEU A 58 -6.24 3.84 12.22
CA LEU A 58 -5.85 2.44 12.08
C LEU A 58 -6.87 1.64 11.25
N ALA A 59 -8.16 1.81 11.52
CA ALA A 59 -9.22 1.16 10.76
C ALA A 59 -9.24 1.63 9.29
N GLY A 60 -9.10 2.94 9.05
CA GLY A 60 -9.03 3.56 7.74
C GLY A 60 -7.82 3.05 6.95
N THR A 61 -6.64 2.98 7.58
CA THR A 61 -5.43 2.37 7.01
C THR A 61 -5.69 0.94 6.57
N SER A 62 -6.33 0.12 7.43
CA SER A 62 -6.65 -1.26 7.09
C SER A 62 -7.58 -1.38 5.90
N ILE A 63 -8.62 -0.53 5.81
CA ILE A 63 -9.61 -0.57 4.73
C ILE A 63 -8.97 -0.08 3.44
N TYR A 64 -8.19 1.00 3.49
CA TYR A 64 -7.56 1.59 2.33
C TYR A 64 -6.52 0.65 1.71
N LEU A 65 -5.65 0.05 2.54
CA LEU A 65 -4.71 -0.99 2.07
C LEU A 65 -5.42 -2.18 1.45
N ASP A 66 -6.48 -2.71 2.08
CA ASP A 66 -7.23 -3.85 1.56
C ASP A 66 -7.83 -3.57 0.18
N ILE A 67 -8.36 -2.36 -0.04
CA ILE A 67 -8.91 -1.94 -1.33
C ILE A 67 -7.81 -1.81 -2.38
N LEU A 68 -6.68 -1.20 -2.03
CA LEU A 68 -5.56 -1.00 -2.94
C LEU A 68 -4.94 -2.33 -3.35
N GLN A 69 -4.63 -3.20 -2.39
CA GLN A 69 -4.05 -4.53 -2.64
C GLN A 69 -4.97 -5.39 -3.52
N LYS A 70 -6.25 -5.50 -3.16
CA LYS A 70 -7.21 -6.26 -3.98
C LYS A 70 -7.37 -5.71 -5.39
N THR A 71 -7.18 -4.41 -5.57
CA THR A 71 -7.18 -3.79 -6.88
C THR A 71 -5.90 -4.09 -7.66
N THR A 72 -4.75 -4.13 -7.00
CA THR A 72 -3.45 -4.33 -7.64
C THR A 72 -3.05 -5.79 -7.81
N ASP A 73 -3.69 -6.73 -7.11
CA ASP A 73 -3.44 -8.18 -7.22
C ASP A 73 -3.61 -8.72 -8.65
N GLY A 74 -4.44 -8.09 -9.49
CA GLY A 74 -4.69 -8.49 -10.88
C GLY A 74 -3.50 -8.31 -11.86
N ILE A 75 -2.45 -7.57 -11.48
CA ILE A 75 -1.32 -7.22 -12.38
C ILE A 75 -0.55 -8.46 -12.84
N ASN A 76 -0.56 -9.53 -12.03
CA ASN A 76 0.17 -10.76 -12.34
C ASN A 76 -0.40 -11.51 -13.55
N SER A 77 -1.70 -11.43 -13.82
CA SER A 77 -2.32 -12.22 -14.91
C SER A 77 -2.02 -11.67 -16.31
N ILE A 78 -1.66 -10.39 -16.44
CA ILE A 78 -1.60 -9.71 -17.73
C ILE A 78 -0.17 -9.68 -18.29
N ARG A 79 0.85 -9.68 -17.42
CA ARG A 79 2.26 -9.59 -17.86
C ARG A 79 2.87 -10.92 -18.28
N GLU A 80 2.43 -12.06 -17.74
CA GLU A 80 3.01 -13.37 -18.07
C GLU A 80 2.55 -13.91 -19.44
N GLU A 81 1.41 -13.46 -19.97
CA GLU A 81 0.89 -13.94 -21.26
C GLU A 81 1.51 -13.23 -22.49
N SER A 82 2.36 -12.20 -22.29
CA SER A 82 2.89 -11.37 -23.38
C SER A 82 4.36 -11.63 -23.76
N THR A 83 5.06 -12.58 -23.11
CA THR A 83 6.50 -12.80 -23.33
C THR A 83 6.90 -14.21 -23.83
N GLU A 84 5.96 -15.11 -24.09
CA GLU A 84 6.25 -16.39 -24.76
C GLU A 84 5.23 -16.53 -25.91
N THR A 85 5.54 -16.33 -27.19
CA THR A 85 6.40 -17.21 -27.98
C THR A 85 6.58 -16.58 -29.37
N THR A 86 7.77 -16.09 -29.70
CA THR A 86 8.16 -15.87 -31.10
C THR A 86 9.46 -16.62 -31.33
N VAL A 87 9.40 -17.64 -32.21
CA VAL A 87 10.42 -18.19 -33.11
C VAL A 87 10.28 -19.73 -33.20
N ALA A 88 9.63 -20.22 -34.26
CA ALA A 88 10.07 -21.34 -35.14
C ALA A 88 8.92 -21.90 -36.03
N GLN A 89 8.75 -21.27 -37.19
CA GLN A 89 8.43 -21.78 -38.54
C GLN A 89 7.95 -23.25 -38.79
N LYS A 90 6.81 -23.36 -39.52
CA LYS A 90 6.65 -23.92 -40.90
C LYS A 90 5.56 -25.02 -41.07
N GLY A 91 4.57 -24.79 -41.95
CA GLY A 91 3.71 -25.83 -42.57
C GLY A 91 2.30 -25.41 -43.01
N ASN A 92 2.08 -25.26 -44.32
CA ASN A 92 0.90 -24.75 -45.06
C ASN A 92 -0.46 -25.49 -44.85
N SER A 93 -1.62 -24.81 -45.02
CA SER A 93 -2.52 -24.90 -46.21
C SER A 93 -3.94 -24.27 -46.03
N LEU A 94 -4.31 -23.39 -46.99
CA LEU A 94 -5.62 -22.95 -47.56
C LEU A 94 -6.92 -22.68 -46.74
N MET A 95 -7.40 -21.41 -46.88
CA MET A 95 -8.77 -20.92 -47.27
C MET A 95 -10.03 -21.36 -46.47
N ASN A 96 -11.01 -20.54 -46.04
CA ASN A 96 -11.60 -19.28 -46.55
C ASN A 96 -12.50 -18.59 -45.48
N ASN A 97 -12.48 -17.25 -45.51
CA ASN A 97 -13.57 -16.26 -45.51
C ASN A 97 -14.58 -16.03 -44.34
N ASP A 98 -14.65 -14.74 -44.00
CA ASP A 98 -15.82 -13.89 -43.71
C ASP A 98 -16.53 -13.96 -42.34
N ALA A 99 -16.00 -13.20 -41.37
CA ALA A 99 -16.78 -12.32 -40.49
C ALA A 99 -15.89 -11.19 -39.91
N ALA A 100 -16.07 -9.97 -40.42
CA ALA A 100 -15.47 -8.75 -39.88
C ALA A 100 -16.18 -8.31 -38.57
N PRO A 101 -15.62 -7.39 -37.78
CA PRO A 101 -15.16 -7.67 -36.43
C PRO A 101 -15.98 -6.93 -35.37
N ASN A 102 -16.35 -7.61 -34.28
CA ASN A 102 -16.95 -6.97 -33.12
C ASN A 102 -16.01 -7.00 -31.91
N ASP A 103 -14.76 -6.55 -32.11
CA ASP A 103 -13.68 -6.61 -31.12
C ASP A 103 -13.43 -5.25 -30.43
N LYS A 104 -14.25 -4.23 -30.72
CA LYS A 104 -14.08 -2.87 -30.16
C LYS A 104 -14.75 -2.67 -28.79
N PHE A 105 -15.68 -3.55 -28.40
CA PHE A 105 -16.39 -3.44 -27.11
C PHE A 105 -15.67 -4.16 -25.96
N GLN A 106 -14.84 -5.17 -26.24
CA GLN A 106 -14.02 -5.84 -25.22
C GLN A 106 -12.76 -5.03 -24.88
N GLN A 107 -12.17 -4.37 -25.89
CA GLN A 107 -10.88 -3.69 -25.77
C GLN A 107 -10.93 -2.37 -24.98
N SER A 108 -12.06 -1.65 -25.00
CA SER A 108 -12.23 -0.41 -24.23
C SER A 108 -12.37 -0.64 -22.72
N GLY A 109 -12.99 -1.77 -22.32
CA GLY A 109 -13.13 -2.16 -20.92
C GLY A 109 -11.80 -2.54 -20.26
N SER A 110 -10.93 -3.27 -20.99
CA SER A 110 -9.60 -3.64 -20.49
C SER A 110 -8.70 -2.40 -20.28
N ILE A 111 -8.69 -1.45 -21.22
CA ILE A 111 -7.86 -0.24 -21.12
C ILE A 111 -8.26 0.63 -19.92
N GLU A 112 -9.55 0.75 -19.61
CA GLU A 112 -10.01 1.49 -18.43
C GLU A 112 -9.69 0.77 -17.11
N GLU A 113 -9.69 -0.57 -17.12
CA GLU A 113 -9.33 -1.39 -15.96
C GLU A 113 -7.82 -1.36 -15.69
N ASP A 114 -6.99 -1.41 -16.74
CA ASP A 114 -5.52 -1.28 -16.64
C ASP A 114 -5.12 0.10 -16.09
N LYS A 115 -5.75 1.17 -16.58
CA LYS A 115 -5.54 2.53 -16.07
C LYS A 115 -5.94 2.66 -14.60
N PHE A 116 -7.05 2.06 -14.21
CA PHE A 116 -7.50 2.05 -12.83
C PHE A 116 -6.52 1.32 -11.92
N GLN A 117 -5.98 0.19 -12.39
CA GLN A 117 -5.02 -0.59 -11.64
C GLN A 117 -3.68 0.13 -11.48
N GLN A 118 -3.22 0.85 -12.51
CA GLN A 118 -2.06 1.73 -12.41
C GLN A 118 -2.28 2.85 -11.37
N ILE A 119 -3.44 3.51 -11.37
CA ILE A 119 -3.76 4.53 -10.37
C ILE A 119 -3.77 3.93 -8.96
N ALA A 120 -4.28 2.71 -8.79
CA ALA A 120 -4.26 2.03 -7.50
C ALA A 120 -2.83 1.64 -7.08
N GLU A 121 -1.96 1.24 -8.00
CA GLU A 121 -0.54 1.01 -7.73
C GLU A 121 0.13 2.29 -7.23
N GLU A 122 -0.01 3.40 -7.96
CA GLU A 122 0.57 4.70 -7.58
C GLU A 122 0.10 5.14 -6.19
N LYS A 123 -1.20 4.98 -5.90
CA LYS A 123 -1.78 5.26 -4.58
C LYS A 123 -1.23 4.34 -3.48
N LEU A 124 -1.05 3.05 -3.77
CA LEU A 124 -0.50 2.08 -2.82
C LEU A 124 0.94 2.39 -2.47
N VAL A 125 1.77 2.67 -3.47
CA VAL A 125 3.19 2.99 -3.30
C VAL A 125 3.34 4.30 -2.56
N SER A 126 2.63 5.35 -2.98
CA SER A 126 2.63 6.65 -2.33
C SER A 126 2.20 6.55 -0.86
N PHE A 127 1.12 5.82 -0.57
CA PHE A 127 0.63 5.64 0.80
C PHE A 127 1.62 4.89 1.68
N CYS A 128 2.15 3.75 1.22
CA CYS A 128 3.14 2.99 2.00
C CYS A 128 4.41 3.83 2.23
N GLY A 129 4.91 4.47 1.17
CA GLY A 129 6.08 5.34 1.23
C GLY A 129 5.89 6.50 2.22
N GLN A 130 4.72 7.14 2.22
CA GLN A 130 4.41 8.24 3.14
C GLN A 130 4.45 7.77 4.61
N VAL A 131 3.78 6.66 4.95
CA VAL A 131 3.76 6.16 6.33
C VAL A 131 5.17 5.73 6.79
N LEU A 132 5.94 5.06 5.92
CA LEU A 132 7.32 4.69 6.24
C LEU A 132 8.22 5.92 6.42
N ARG A 133 8.03 6.96 5.60
CA ARG A 133 8.76 8.23 5.69
C ARG A 133 8.51 8.91 7.03
N GLU A 134 7.24 9.12 7.37
CA GLU A 134 6.82 9.69 8.65
C GLU A 134 7.43 8.89 9.83
N ALA A 135 7.33 7.56 9.79
CA ALA A 135 7.91 6.70 10.81
C ALA A 135 9.43 6.83 10.92
N SER A 136 10.13 6.96 9.79
CA SER A 136 11.58 7.10 9.75
C SER A 136 12.06 8.46 10.26
N ASP A 137 11.31 9.52 9.97
CA ASP A 137 11.63 10.89 10.42
C ASP A 137 11.45 11.01 11.95
N PHE A 138 10.49 10.29 12.53
CA PHE A 138 10.30 10.23 13.98
C PHE A 138 11.50 9.59 14.70
N GLN A 139 12.11 8.55 14.12
CA GLN A 139 13.29 7.92 14.72
C GLN A 139 14.50 8.86 14.75
N SER A 140 14.75 9.61 13.67
CA SER A 140 15.85 10.57 13.64
C SER A 140 15.72 11.69 14.68
N CYS A 141 14.50 12.02 15.10
CA CYS A 141 14.23 13.04 16.12
C CYS A 141 14.37 12.49 17.57
N THR A 142 14.42 11.16 17.73
CA THR A 142 14.52 10.50 19.04
C THR A 142 15.94 10.55 19.62
N ALA A 143 16.97 10.70 18.77
CA ALA A 143 18.37 10.80 19.18
C ALA A 143 18.67 12.03 20.07
N GLU A 144 17.80 13.05 20.07
CA GLU A 144 18.06 14.33 20.75
C GLU A 144 17.30 14.52 22.08
N SER A 145 16.39 13.62 22.49
CA SER A 145 15.70 13.81 23.78
C SER A 145 15.29 12.51 24.46
N ALA A 146 15.77 12.31 25.69
CA ALA A 146 15.32 11.29 26.65
C ALA A 146 13.89 11.58 27.16
N ASN A 147 12.97 11.90 26.26
CA ASN A 147 11.66 12.45 26.57
C ASN A 147 10.64 11.32 26.52
N MET A 148 10.08 10.93 27.67
CA MET A 148 9.08 9.85 27.80
C MET A 148 7.89 10.02 26.83
N ASP A 149 7.56 11.28 26.47
CA ASP A 149 6.54 11.60 25.47
C ASP A 149 6.85 11.02 24.08
N VAL A 150 8.13 10.97 23.68
CA VAL A 150 8.57 10.46 22.37
C VAL A 150 8.27 8.96 22.30
N HIS A 151 8.67 8.21 23.33
CA HIS A 151 8.39 6.78 23.42
C HIS A 151 6.89 6.50 23.42
N ARG A 152 6.09 7.28 24.15
CA ARG A 152 4.63 7.13 24.20
C ARG A 152 3.95 7.42 22.87
N VAL A 153 4.38 8.48 22.17
CA VAL A 153 3.86 8.80 20.84
C VAL A 153 4.22 7.70 19.85
N LEU A 154 5.45 7.18 19.92
CA LEU A 154 5.91 6.10 19.05
C LEU A 154 5.11 4.81 19.28
N GLU A 155 4.82 4.48 20.55
CA GLU A 155 3.95 3.35 20.93
C GLU A 155 2.55 3.50 20.31
N LEU A 156 1.95 4.70 20.37
CA LEU A 156 0.63 4.96 19.78
C LEU A 156 0.62 4.90 18.23
N ARG A 157 1.73 5.24 17.58
CA ARG A 157 1.86 5.20 16.10
C ARG A 157 2.23 3.80 15.59
N SER A 158 2.91 2.99 16.40
CA SER A 158 3.39 1.66 16.06
C SER A 158 2.35 0.78 15.35
N PRO A 159 1.08 0.68 15.80
CA PRO A 159 0.09 -0.17 15.14
C PRO A 159 -0.17 0.17 13.67
N ILE A 160 -0.08 1.44 13.29
CA ILE A 160 -0.30 1.89 11.91
C ILE A 160 0.89 1.50 11.03
N ILE A 161 2.11 1.68 11.55
CA ILE A 161 3.36 1.30 10.88
C ILE A 161 3.39 -0.23 10.66
N VAL A 162 3.09 -0.99 11.71
CA VAL A 162 2.96 -2.45 11.65
C VAL A 162 1.91 -2.87 10.63
N LYS A 163 0.77 -2.18 10.57
CA LYS A 163 -0.28 -2.48 9.60
C LYS A 163 0.17 -2.26 8.16
N VAL A 164 0.90 -1.17 7.89
CA VAL A 164 1.48 -0.90 6.56
C VAL A 164 2.55 -1.92 6.21
N LEU A 165 3.50 -2.21 7.10
CA LEU A 165 4.55 -3.21 6.86
C LEU A 165 3.97 -4.59 6.55
N ARG A 166 2.99 -5.04 7.35
CA ARG A 166 2.26 -6.30 7.06
C ARG A 166 1.50 -6.24 5.74
N GLY A 167 0.93 -5.08 5.39
CA GLY A 167 0.35 -4.87 4.07
C GLY A 167 1.39 -5.07 2.96
N MET A 168 2.58 -4.48 3.11
CA MET A 168 3.66 -4.64 2.14
C MET A 168 4.11 -6.10 1.99
N CYS A 169 4.02 -6.94 3.03
CA CYS A 169 4.30 -8.37 2.92
C CYS A 169 3.39 -9.08 1.89
N PHE A 170 2.12 -8.65 1.78
CA PHE A 170 1.15 -9.19 0.83
C PHE A 170 1.02 -8.35 -0.45
N MET A 171 1.87 -7.33 -0.62
CA MET A 171 1.90 -6.55 -1.85
C MET A 171 2.34 -7.46 -3.01
N ASN A 172 1.80 -7.18 -4.20
CA ASN A 172 2.27 -7.78 -5.44
C ASN A 172 3.80 -7.64 -5.55
N SER A 173 4.50 -8.76 -5.72
CA SER A 173 5.97 -8.81 -5.72
C SER A 173 6.61 -8.00 -6.85
N GLN A 174 5.93 -7.86 -8.00
CA GLN A 174 6.41 -7.03 -9.11
C GLN A 174 6.34 -5.54 -8.75
N ILE A 175 5.26 -5.11 -8.09
CA ILE A 175 5.12 -3.73 -7.58
C ILE A 175 6.16 -3.47 -6.50
N PHE A 176 6.32 -4.37 -5.54
CA PHE A 176 7.30 -4.21 -4.50
C PHE A 176 8.73 -4.11 -5.08
N ARG A 177 9.06 -4.96 -6.06
CA ARG A 177 10.35 -4.96 -6.76
C ARG A 177 10.58 -3.68 -7.56
N SER A 178 9.59 -3.19 -8.31
CA SER A 178 9.74 -1.99 -9.13
C SER A 178 9.98 -0.73 -8.27
N HIS A 179 9.36 -0.68 -7.08
CA HIS A 179 9.44 0.46 -6.17
C HIS A 179 10.41 0.25 -5.00
N LEU A 180 11.20 -0.83 -5.02
CA LEU A 180 12.16 -1.14 -3.95
C LEU A 180 13.16 -0.01 -3.72
N ARG A 181 13.58 0.70 -4.77
CA ARG A 181 14.50 1.84 -4.66
C ARG A 181 13.94 2.97 -3.78
N GLU A 182 12.62 3.15 -3.77
CA GLU A 182 11.94 4.15 -2.96
C GLU A 182 11.73 3.67 -1.52
N PHE A 183 11.37 2.39 -1.35
CA PHE A 183 11.10 1.82 -0.03
C PHE A 183 12.36 1.53 0.77
N TYR A 184 13.43 1.05 0.14
CA TYR A 184 14.59 0.52 0.84
C TYR A 184 15.26 1.50 1.81
N PRO A 185 15.49 2.79 1.46
CA PRO A 185 16.05 3.75 2.41
C PRO A 185 15.14 4.00 3.63
N LEU A 186 13.82 3.93 3.46
CA LEU A 186 12.86 4.13 4.55
C LEU A 186 12.82 2.91 5.46
N ILE A 187 12.73 1.72 4.87
CA ILE A 187 12.76 0.42 5.53
C ILE A 187 14.03 0.25 6.37
N THR A 188 15.20 0.58 5.81
CA THR A 188 16.49 0.42 6.52
C THR A 188 16.61 1.37 7.72
N LYS A 189 16.08 2.59 7.62
CA LYS A 189 15.97 3.48 8.79
C LYS A 189 15.11 2.88 9.90
N LEU A 190 14.09 2.08 9.57
CA LEU A 190 13.21 1.46 10.57
C LEU A 190 13.82 0.26 11.30
N VAL A 191 14.96 -0.28 10.84
CA VAL A 191 15.63 -1.43 11.50
C VAL A 191 16.00 -1.12 12.95
N CYS A 192 16.31 0.15 13.24
CA CYS A 192 16.66 0.63 14.57
C CYS A 192 15.45 1.15 15.37
N CYS A 193 14.21 0.83 14.97
CA CYS A 193 13.03 1.29 15.70
C CYS A 193 13.02 0.72 17.13
N ASP A 194 12.79 1.58 18.13
CA ASP A 194 12.63 1.16 19.52
C ASP A 194 11.43 0.21 19.71
N GLN A 195 10.41 0.33 18.85
CA GLN A 195 9.22 -0.51 18.92
C GLN A 195 9.52 -1.92 18.39
N MET A 196 9.46 -2.90 19.30
CA MET A 196 9.68 -4.32 18.99
C MET A 196 8.75 -4.83 17.88
N ASP A 197 7.47 -4.45 17.90
CA ASP A 197 6.49 -4.92 16.92
C ASP A 197 6.78 -4.43 15.50
N VAL A 198 7.33 -3.22 15.37
CA VAL A 198 7.76 -2.66 14.08
C VAL A 198 8.92 -3.48 13.53
N ARG A 199 9.93 -3.76 14.36
CA ARG A 199 11.08 -4.61 13.95
C ARG A 199 10.66 -6.03 13.61
N GLY A 200 9.73 -6.62 14.36
CA GLY A 200 9.15 -7.93 14.04
C GLY A 200 8.46 -7.94 12.67
N SER A 201 7.63 -6.94 12.40
CA SER A 201 6.94 -6.82 11.11
C SER A 201 7.90 -6.53 9.94
N LEU A 202 9.02 -5.85 10.21
CA LEU A 202 10.07 -5.61 9.23
C LEU A 202 10.82 -6.90 8.88
N ALA A 203 11.08 -7.76 9.87
CA ALA A 203 11.67 -9.08 9.64
C ALA A 203 10.76 -9.95 8.77
N ASP A 204 9.44 -9.93 9.02
CA ASP A 204 8.45 -10.61 8.18
C ASP A 204 8.50 -10.08 6.72
N LEU A 205 8.58 -8.76 6.55
CA LEU A 205 8.68 -8.12 5.23
C LEU A 205 9.94 -8.57 4.49
N PHE A 206 11.10 -8.62 5.18
CA PHE A 206 12.35 -9.10 4.58
C PHE A 206 12.23 -10.55 4.14
N ASN A 207 11.63 -11.41 4.97
CA ASN A 207 11.45 -12.81 4.65
C ASN A 207 10.50 -13.04 3.47
N MET A 208 9.40 -12.28 3.38
CA MET A 208 8.38 -12.47 2.36
C MET A 208 8.68 -11.76 1.03
N GLN A 209 9.36 -10.60 1.06
CA GLN A 209 9.55 -9.77 -0.13
C GLN A 209 11.01 -9.58 -0.53
N LEU A 210 11.97 -9.42 0.40
CA LEU A 210 13.38 -9.20 0.02
C LEU A 210 14.14 -10.50 -0.25
N ASN A 211 14.01 -11.51 0.60
CA ASN A 211 14.72 -12.78 0.41
C ASN A 211 14.41 -13.44 -0.94
N PRO A 212 13.14 -13.49 -1.41
CA PRO A 212 12.84 -14.02 -2.73
C PRO A 212 13.38 -13.19 -3.91
N LEU A 213 13.71 -11.91 -3.69
CA LEU A 213 14.31 -11.04 -4.71
C LEU A 213 15.84 -11.19 -4.79
N LEU A 214 16.46 -11.76 -3.76
CA LEU A 214 17.91 -11.97 -3.66
C LEU A 214 18.34 -13.41 -3.97
N ALA A 215 17.38 -14.34 -4.05
CA ALA A 215 17.59 -15.73 -4.43
C ALA A 215 17.55 -15.90 -5.96
#